data_AF-A0A349A3N0-F1
#
_entry.id   AF-A0A349A3N0-F1
#
_cell.length_a   1.000
_cell.length_b   1.000
_cell.length_c   1.000
_cell.angle_alpha   90.00
_cell.angle_beta   90.00
_cell.angle_gamma   90.00
#
_symmetry.space_group_name_H-M   'P 1'
#
loop_
_entity.id
_entity.type
_entity.pdbx_description
1 polymer ?
#
loop_
_entity_poly.entity_id
_entity_poly.type
_entity_poly.pdbx_seq_one_letter_code
_entity_poly.pdbx_strand_id
1 'polypeptide(L)' 'MKDMDPIRRRMAELAAEIAHHNRRYYQMDDPEISDAAYDALMRELQTLEAAHPDLAAADSPTRRVGAPPLEKFGAV' A
#
# COMPACT_ATOMS: atom_id res chain seq x y z
N MET A 1 19.23 -19.46 -8.30
CA MET A 1 18.21 -19.34 -7.24
C MET A 1 17.46 -18.07 -7.54
N LYS A 2 16.13 -18.21 -7.76
CA LYS A 2 15.18 -17.22 -8.27
C LYS A 2 15.62 -15.76 -8.14
N ASP A 3 16.02 -15.19 -9.26
CA ASP A 3 16.04 -13.75 -9.48
C ASP A 3 14.62 -13.24 -9.22
N MET A 4 14.32 -12.83 -7.98
CA MET A 4 13.10 -12.09 -7.71
C MET A 4 13.23 -10.80 -8.51
N ASP A 5 12.30 -10.59 -9.46
CA ASP A 5 12.24 -9.38 -10.24
C ASP A 5 12.46 -8.17 -9.32
N PRO A 6 13.42 -7.28 -9.64
CA PRO A 6 13.75 -6.15 -8.77
C PRO A 6 12.50 -5.31 -8.45
N ILE A 7 11.56 -5.28 -9.38
CA ILE A 7 10.23 -4.69 -9.23
C ILE A 7 9.40 -5.41 -8.16
N ARG A 8 9.33 -6.74 -8.20
CA ARG A 8 8.62 -7.52 -7.18
C ARG A 8 9.20 -7.31 -5.80
N ARG A 9 10.53 -7.19 -5.67
CA ARG A 9 11.17 -6.86 -4.40
C ARG A 9 10.75 -5.49 -3.91
N ARG A 10 10.79 -4.48 -4.79
CA ARG A 10 10.37 -3.11 -4.47
C ARG A 10 8.90 -3.03 -4.03
N MET A 11 8.01 -3.75 -4.70
CA MET A 11 6.59 -3.82 -4.34
C MET A 11 6.40 -4.45 -2.95
N ALA A 12 7.15 -5.51 -2.63
CA ALA A 12 7.10 -6.14 -1.32
C ALA A 12 7.64 -5.23 -0.20
N GLU A 13 8.70 -4.46 -0.49
CA GLU A 13 9.24 -3.45 0.44
C GLU A 13 8.22 -2.36 0.73
N LEU A 14 7.61 -1.76 -0.31
CA LEU A 14 6.56 -0.74 -0.17
C LEU A 14 5.36 -1.28 0.60
N ALA A 15 4.90 -2.50 0.30
CA ALA A 15 3.78 -3.12 1.01
C ALA A 15 4.09 -3.34 2.50
N ALA A 16 5.32 -3.74 2.84
CA ALA A 16 5.76 -3.91 4.21
C ALA A 16 5.86 -2.57 4.96
N GLU A 17 6.34 -1.52 4.30
CA GLU A 17 6.44 -0.15 4.84
C GLU A 17 5.05 0.43 5.13
N ILE A 18 4.13 0.32 4.17
CA ILE A 18 2.71 0.70 4.33
C ILE A 18 2.07 -0.06 5.49
N ALA A 19 2.31 -1.37 5.60
CA ALA A 19 1.77 -2.19 6.70
C ALA A 19 2.38 -1.79 8.07
N HIS A 20 3.66 -1.43 8.10
CA HIS A 20 4.33 -0.92 9.29
C HIS A 20 3.71 0.40 9.75
N HIS A 21 3.55 1.37 8.85
CA HIS A 21 2.93 2.65 9.16
C HIS A 21 1.45 2.50 9.57
N ASN A 22 0.68 1.62 8.91
CA ASN A 22 -0.69 1.31 9.33
C ASN A 22 -0.73 0.75 10.75
N ARG A 23 0.18 -0.16 11.11
CA ARG A 23 0.25 -0.67 12.50
C ARG A 23 0.57 0.44 13.49
N ARG A 24 1.52 1.31 13.18
CA ARG A 24 1.89 2.45 14.03
C ARG A 24 0.71 3.42 14.22
N TYR A 25 0.02 3.75 13.13
CA TYR A 25 -1.18 4.59 13.14
C TYR A 25 -2.30 3.99 13.99
N TYR A 26 -2.72 2.75 13.72
CA TYR A 26 -3.90 2.15 14.36
C TYR A 26 -3.64 1.52 15.73
N GLN A 27 -2.44 1.04 16.01
CA GLN A 27 -2.14 0.32 17.27
C GLN A 27 -1.40 1.17 18.28
N MET A 28 -0.55 2.09 17.81
CA MET A 28 0.34 2.87 18.69
C MET A 28 -0.09 4.32 18.82
N ASP A 29 -1.04 4.80 18.02
CA ASP A 29 -1.44 6.22 17.93
C ASP A 29 -0.20 7.13 17.68
N ASP A 30 0.83 6.59 17.04
CA ASP A 30 2.15 7.22 16.83
C ASP A 30 2.52 7.16 15.34
N PRO A 31 1.87 7.96 14.48
CA PRO A 31 2.16 7.98 13.07
C PRO A 31 3.56 8.56 12.79
N GLU A 32 4.43 7.74 12.17
CA GLU A 32 5.79 8.17 11.79
C GLU A 32 5.81 9.05 10.54
N ILE A 33 4.78 8.94 9.71
CA ILE A 33 4.67 9.66 8.45
C ILE A 33 3.32 10.37 8.38
N SER A 34 3.27 11.50 7.67
CA SER A 34 2.03 12.22 7.42
C SER A 34 1.15 11.46 6.42
N ASP A 35 -0.14 11.75 6.41
CA ASP A 35 -1.09 11.18 5.44
C ASP A 35 -0.61 11.37 3.99
N ALA A 36 -0.02 12.54 3.66
CA ALA A 36 0.51 12.81 2.33
C ALA A 36 1.71 11.90 1.96
N ALA A 37 2.57 11.57 2.92
CA ALA A 37 3.66 10.64 2.71
C ALA A 37 3.15 9.20 2.56
N TYR A 38 2.15 8.81 3.35
CA TYR A 38 1.48 7.52 3.22
C TYR A 38 0.80 7.37 1.86
N ASP A 39 0.07 8.40 1.41
CA ASP A 39 -0.55 8.46 0.08
C ASP A 39 0.48 8.34 -1.04
N ALA A 40 1.66 8.93 -0.88
CA ALA A 40 2.74 8.79 -1.86
C ALA A 40 3.24 7.34 -1.96
N LEU A 41 3.48 6.67 -0.83
CA LEU A 41 3.86 5.25 -0.79
C LEU A 41 2.79 4.36 -1.43
N MET A 42 1.52 4.60 -1.11
CA MET A 42 0.38 3.89 -1.67
C MET A 42 0.27 4.08 -3.19
N ARG A 43 0.42 5.31 -3.68
CA ARG A 43 0.42 5.61 -5.13
C ARG A 43 1.58 4.96 -5.87
N GLU A 44 2.77 4.93 -5.26
CA GLU A 44 3.94 4.26 -5.86
C GLU A 44 3.65 2.76 -6.01
N LEU A 45 3.16 2.11 -4.95
CA LEU A 45 2.80 0.69 -4.99
C LEU A 45 1.70 0.40 -6.03
N GLN A 46 0.64 1.22 -6.07
CA GLN A 46 -0.42 1.10 -7.08
C GLN A 46 0.12 1.25 -8.51
N THR A 47 1.04 2.19 -8.74
CA THR A 47 1.63 2.42 -10.06
C THR A 47 2.46 1.20 -10.51
N LEU A 48 3.25 0.63 -9.59
CA LEU A 48 4.04 -0.57 -9.88
C LEU A 48 3.16 -1.79 -10.14
N GLU A 49 2.07 -1.96 -9.39
CA GLU A 49 1.11 -3.04 -9.60
C GLU A 49 0.31 -2.88 -10.89
N ALA A 50 -0.07 -1.66 -11.25
CA ALA A 50 -0.75 -1.38 -12.51
C ALA A 50 0.18 -1.63 -13.71
N ALA A 51 1.47 -1.33 -13.59
CA ALA A 51 2.46 -1.62 -14.61
C ALA A 51 2.81 -3.12 -14.69
N HIS A 52 2.70 -3.84 -13.57
CA HIS A 52 3.06 -5.26 -13.46
C HIS A 52 1.96 -6.09 -12.76
N PRO A 53 0.80 -6.29 -13.41
CA PRO A 53 -0.32 -7.01 -12.83
C PRO A 53 0.02 -8.47 -12.49
N ASP A 54 0.96 -9.09 -13.22
CA ASP A 54 1.46 -10.44 -12.95
C ASP A 54 2.28 -10.55 -11.66
N LEU A 55 2.84 -9.44 -11.18
CA LEU A 55 3.64 -9.37 -9.95
C LEU A 55 2.82 -8.87 -8.75
N ALA A 56 1.62 -8.35 -8.98
CA ALA A 56 0.74 -7.83 -7.94
C ALA A 56 0.31 -8.95 -6.99
N ALA A 57 0.66 -8.81 -5.71
CA ALA A 57 0.32 -9.79 -4.69
C ALA A 57 -1.18 -9.75 -4.37
N ALA A 58 -1.79 -10.92 -4.17
CA ALA A 58 -3.23 -11.00 -3.87
C ALA A 58 -3.59 -10.36 -2.51
N ASP A 59 -2.65 -10.32 -1.58
CA ASP A 59 -2.77 -9.77 -0.23
C ASP A 59 -2.27 -8.32 -0.10
N SER A 60 -1.96 -7.68 -1.23
CA SER A 60 -1.40 -6.33 -1.27
C SER A 60 -2.30 -5.30 -0.58
N PRO A 61 -1.74 -4.35 0.20
CA PRO A 61 -2.52 -3.30 0.86
C PRO A 61 -3.28 -2.42 -0.13
N THR A 62 -2.81 -2.26 -1.37
CA THR A 62 -3.52 -1.53 -2.43
C THR A 62 -4.85 -2.15 -2.81
N ARG A 63 -4.99 -3.49 -2.73
CA ARG A 63 -6.26 -4.19 -2.98
C ARG A 63 -7.22 -4.04 -1.81
N ARG A 64 -6.69 -3.92 -0.59
CA ARG A 64 -7.49 -3.67 0.62
C ARG A 64 -8.01 -2.24 0.67
N VAL A 65 -7.19 -1.27 0.30
CA VAL A 65 -7.53 0.16 0.30
C VAL A 65 -8.25 0.58 -0.99
N GLY A 66 -7.96 -0.09 -2.11
CA GLY A 66 -8.58 0.14 -3.42
C GLY A 66 -9.90 -0.62 -3.64
N ALA A 67 -10.40 -1.36 -2.64
CA ALA A 67 -11.83 -1.64 -2.60
C ALA A 67 -12.53 -0.27 -2.66
N PRO A 68 -13.49 -0.07 -3.60
CA PRO A 68 -14.12 1.23 -3.79
C PRO A 68 -14.51 1.77 -2.42
N PRO A 69 -14.26 3.06 -2.12
CA PRO A 69 -14.71 3.63 -0.86
C PRO A 69 -16.18 3.26 -0.77
N LEU A 70 -16.54 2.48 0.27
CA LEU A 70 -17.94 2.33 0.66
C LEU A 70 -18.50 3.73 0.60
N GLU A 71 -19.49 3.96 -0.27
CA GLU A 71 -20.13 5.25 -0.51
C GLU A 71 -20.70 5.79 0.82
N LYS A 72 -19.83 6.35 1.65
CA LYS A 72 -20.09 6.84 3.00
C LYS A 72 -19.20 8.03 3.28
N PHE A 73 -19.21 8.97 2.34
CA PHE A 73 -19.17 10.38 2.72
C PHE A 73 -20.49 11.02 2.30
N GLY A 74 -21.58 10.52 2.90
CA GLY A 74 -22.78 11.33 3.12
C GLY A 74 -22.51 12.22 4.32
N ALA A 75 -21.84 13.36 4.09
CA ALA A 75 -21.89 14.46 5.03
C ALA A 75 -23.11 15.30 4.68
N VAL A 76 -24.04 15.30 5.63
CA VAL A 76 -25.27 16.12 5.75
C VAL A 76 -25.02 17.62 5.59
#